data_AF-A0A9P1A9C9-F1
#
_entry.id   AF-A0A9P1A9C9-F1
#
_cell.length_a   1.000
_cell.length_b   1.000
_cell.length_c   1.000
_cell.angle_alpha   90.00
_cell.angle_beta   90.00
_cell.angle_gamma   90.00
#
_symmetry.space_group_name_H-M   'P 1'
#
loop_
_entity.id
_entity.type
_entity.pdbx_description
1 polymer ?
#
loop_
_entity_poly.entity_id
_entity_poly.type
_entity_poly.pdbx_seq_one_letter_code
_entity_poly.pdbx_strand_id
1 'polypeptide(L)'
;MIAKSVLVSAALFALAAVAHGQQIDCCAYPITISITATNVTIFRFTCDEPMKIYCALAPDPDETFRRVAAVGKQINSTESIPQNIIASDTTMASADIVCDAKKHLWHGYKRVKLYNSFYCAYQKADGSWIHG
;
A
#
# COMPACT_ATOMS: atom_id res chain seq x y z
N MET A 1 -6.21 52.31 41.89
CA MET A 1 -6.11 50.86 42.13
C MET A 1 -7.46 50.23 41.85
N ILE A 2 -7.43 49.03 41.26
CA ILE A 2 -8.45 48.43 40.39
C ILE A 2 -9.60 47.81 41.20
N ALA A 3 -10.83 48.03 40.78
CA ALA A 3 -11.95 47.14 41.07
C ALA A 3 -12.81 46.97 39.80
N LYS A 4 -12.69 45.78 39.19
CA LYS A 4 -13.49 45.30 38.06
C LYS A 4 -14.83 44.78 38.60
N SER A 5 -15.95 45.18 38.03
CA SER A 5 -17.28 44.57 38.18
C SER A 5 -18.10 44.96 36.94
N VAL A 6 -18.28 44.09 35.94
CA VAL A 6 -19.24 42.97 35.79
C VAL A 6 -20.52 43.42 35.03
N LEU A 7 -20.93 42.55 34.07
CA LEU A 7 -22.16 42.46 33.27
C LEU A 7 -22.16 43.06 31.85
N VAL A 8 -22.69 42.45 30.78
CA VAL A 8 -23.00 41.05 30.36
C VAL A 8 -23.73 41.19 29.00
N SER A 9 -23.46 40.26 28.07
CA SER A 9 -24.29 39.83 26.93
C SER A 9 -24.65 40.76 25.76
N ALA A 10 -24.16 40.37 24.57
CA ALA A 10 -25.02 40.09 23.42
C ALA A 10 -24.29 39.12 22.47
N ALA A 11 -24.36 37.83 22.78
CA ALA A 11 -23.91 36.78 21.88
C ALA A 11 -25.04 36.46 20.89
N LEU A 12 -24.95 36.98 19.66
CA LEU A 12 -25.64 36.40 18.52
C LEU A 12 -24.78 35.25 18.01
N PHE A 13 -25.02 34.03 18.49
CA PHE A 13 -24.55 32.85 17.80
C PHE A 13 -25.57 32.48 16.73
N ALA A 14 -25.23 32.82 15.49
CA ALA A 14 -25.89 32.30 14.32
C ALA A 14 -25.81 30.77 14.32
N LEU A 15 -26.96 30.13 14.10
CA LEU A 15 -27.04 28.72 13.75
C LEU A 15 -26.23 28.50 12.46
N ALA A 16 -25.19 27.68 12.54
CA ALA A 16 -24.63 27.00 11.38
C ALA A 16 -24.51 25.52 11.72
N ALA A 17 -25.14 24.71 10.88
CA ALA A 17 -25.35 23.29 11.03
C ALA A 17 -24.08 22.52 11.43
N VAL A 18 -24.22 21.63 12.42
CA VAL A 18 -23.27 20.55 12.63
C VAL A 18 -23.48 19.55 11.50
N ALA A 19 -22.80 19.79 10.38
CA ALA A 19 -22.56 18.77 9.38
C ALA A 19 -21.58 17.76 10.00
N HIS A 20 -22.00 16.50 10.04
CA HIS A 20 -21.21 15.37 10.46
C HIS A 20 -19.99 15.23 9.54
N GLY A 21 -18.87 15.84 9.94
CA GLY A 21 -17.56 15.56 9.37
C GLY A 21 -16.75 14.89 10.44
N GLN A 22 -16.78 13.55 10.50
CA GLN A 22 -15.72 12.84 11.19
C GLN A 22 -14.41 13.34 10.58
N GLN A 23 -13.55 13.90 11.43
CA GLN A 23 -12.22 14.30 11.07
C GLN A 23 -11.48 13.03 10.65
N ILE A 24 -11.53 12.72 9.35
CA ILE A 24 -10.64 11.76 8.73
C ILE A 24 -9.28 12.44 8.82
N ASP A 25 -8.49 12.04 9.82
CA ASP A 25 -7.05 12.21 9.80
C ASP A 25 -6.58 11.51 8.52
N CYS A 26 -6.51 12.27 7.42
CA CYS A 26 -6.11 11.76 6.14
C CYS A 26 -4.70 11.20 6.30
N CYS A 27 -4.57 9.88 6.13
CA CYS A 27 -3.32 9.14 6.24
C CYS A 27 -2.19 9.88 5.50
N ALA A 28 -1.03 10.00 6.13
CA ALA A 28 0.14 10.62 5.52
C ALA A 28 0.51 9.91 4.20
N TYR A 29 0.74 10.71 3.16
CA TYR A 29 1.13 10.24 1.83
C TYR A 29 2.62 9.85 1.78
N PRO A 30 3.00 8.76 1.07
CA PRO A 30 2.17 7.71 0.49
C PRO A 30 1.71 6.68 1.53
N ILE A 31 0.57 6.01 1.27
CA ILE A 31 0.10 4.88 2.08
C ILE A 31 1.20 3.80 2.03
N THR A 32 1.89 3.63 3.15
CA THR A 32 2.96 2.66 3.33
C THR A 32 2.36 1.37 3.84
N ILE A 33 2.34 0.33 3.01
CA ILE A 33 1.88 -1.00 3.41
C ILE A 33 3.11 -1.86 3.68
N SER A 34 3.47 -2.01 4.95
CA SER A 34 4.56 -2.89 5.40
C SER A 34 4.02 -4.30 5.64
N ILE A 35 4.49 -5.28 4.87
CA ILE A 35 4.10 -6.68 5.03
C ILE A 35 5.29 -7.44 5.60
N THR A 36 5.16 -7.87 6.85
CA THR A 36 6.02 -8.85 7.50
C THR A 36 5.18 -10.10 7.73
N ALA A 37 5.11 -10.99 6.74
CA ALA A 37 4.38 -12.23 6.93
C ALA A 37 4.89 -13.38 6.04
N THR A 38 5.13 -14.50 6.70
CA THR A 38 5.17 -15.86 6.11
C THR A 38 3.80 -16.34 5.65
N ASN A 39 2.72 -15.60 5.95
CA ASN A 39 1.35 -15.87 5.54
C ASN A 39 0.86 -14.79 4.56
N VAL A 40 0.61 -15.21 3.33
CA VAL A 40 0.51 -14.30 2.19
C VAL A 40 -0.92 -13.84 1.99
N THR A 41 -1.06 -12.53 1.81
CA THR A 41 -2.35 -11.89 1.61
C THR A 41 -2.37 -11.30 0.21
N ILE A 42 -3.27 -11.79 -0.66
CA ILE A 42 -3.54 -11.17 -1.96
C ILE A 42 -4.34 -9.91 -1.69
N PHE A 43 -3.78 -8.74 -1.99
CA PHE A 43 -4.49 -7.48 -1.81
C PHE A 43 -5.22 -7.06 -3.08
N ARG A 44 -6.51 -6.80 -2.96
CA ARG A 44 -7.34 -6.18 -4.00
C ARG A 44 -7.66 -4.75 -3.57
N PHE A 45 -6.79 -3.82 -3.92
CA PHE A 45 -7.04 -2.39 -3.77
C PHE A 45 -7.76 -1.86 -5.01
N THR A 46 -8.75 -0.99 -4.79
CA THR A 46 -9.39 -0.23 -5.87
C THR A 46 -8.38 0.75 -6.46
N CYS A 47 -8.28 0.76 -7.79
CA CYS A 47 -7.35 1.58 -8.55
C CYS A 47 -7.76 3.05 -8.50
N ASP A 48 -7.32 3.75 -7.44
CA ASP A 48 -7.69 5.14 -7.19
C ASP A 48 -6.45 6.03 -6.97
N GLU A 49 -5.49 5.58 -6.15
CA GLU A 49 -4.32 6.38 -5.74
C GLU A 49 -2.99 5.60 -5.85
N PRO A 50 -1.86 6.25 -6.17
CA PRO A 50 -0.56 5.61 -6.16
C PRO A 50 -0.23 5.03 -4.78
N MET A 51 0.35 3.83 -4.76
CA MET A 51 0.71 3.13 -3.53
C MET A 51 2.15 2.64 -3.58
N LYS A 52 2.69 2.25 -2.42
CA LYS A 52 3.99 1.59 -2.33
C LYS A 52 3.86 0.23 -1.68
N ILE A 53 4.35 -0.79 -2.38
CA ILE A 53 4.36 -2.16 -1.90
C ILE A 53 5.71 -2.44 -1.26
N TYR A 54 5.68 -3.07 -0.08
CA TYR A 54 6.85 -3.58 0.60
C TYR A 54 6.68 -5.08 0.86
N CYS A 55 7.65 -5.86 0.39
CA CYS A 55 7.73 -7.29 0.64
C CYS A 55 9.05 -7.57 1.35
N ALA A 56 8.99 -8.09 2.58
CA ALA A 56 10.17 -8.42 3.36
C ALA A 56 10.25 -9.93 3.62
N LEU A 57 11.48 -10.45 3.66
CA LEU A 57 11.72 -11.76 4.26
C LEU A 57 11.70 -11.61 5.78
N ALA A 58 10.89 -12.44 6.44
CA ALA A 58 11.10 -12.69 7.85
C ALA A 58 12.47 -13.37 8.05
N PRO A 59 13.09 -13.25 9.24
CA PRO A 59 14.30 -14.01 9.55
C PRO A 59 14.08 -15.50 9.28
N ASP A 60 14.84 -16.05 8.34
CA ASP A 60 14.76 -17.43 7.89
C ASP A 60 16.06 -18.13 8.33
N PRO A 61 16.08 -18.80 9.49
CA PRO A 61 17.30 -19.40 10.04
C PRO A 61 17.84 -20.55 9.17
N ASP A 62 16.99 -21.13 8.33
CA ASP A 62 17.35 -22.24 7.45
C ASP A 62 17.85 -21.76 6.07
N GLU A 63 17.88 -20.43 5.85
CA GLU A 63 18.21 -19.80 4.55
C GLU A 63 17.43 -20.41 3.37
N THR A 64 16.20 -20.84 3.64
CA THR A 64 15.29 -21.46 2.67
C THR A 64 15.03 -20.51 1.50
N PHE A 65 14.90 -19.22 1.81
CA PHE A 65 14.65 -18.16 0.84
C PHE A 65 15.87 -17.25 0.68
N ARG A 66 16.23 -17.01 -0.59
CA ARG A 66 17.37 -16.16 -0.97
C ARG A 66 16.96 -14.75 -1.34
N ARG A 67 15.73 -14.58 -1.82
CA ARG A 67 15.21 -13.31 -2.31
C ARG A 67 13.72 -13.19 -2.06
N VAL A 68 13.26 -11.95 -1.99
CA VAL A 68 11.86 -11.55 -1.99
C VAL A 68 11.58 -10.63 -3.18
N ALA A 69 10.36 -10.70 -3.71
CA ALA A 69 9.91 -9.86 -4.81
C ALA A 69 8.49 -9.34 -4.60
N ALA A 70 8.25 -8.12 -5.07
CA ALA A 70 6.91 -7.59 -5.32
C ALA A 70 6.50 -7.97 -6.74
N VAL A 71 5.37 -8.65 -6.88
CA VAL A 71 4.94 -9.27 -8.14
C VAL A 71 3.54 -8.80 -8.49
N GLY A 72 3.35 -8.41 -9.75
CA GLY A 72 2.04 -8.09 -10.29
C GLY A 72 1.31 -9.33 -10.77
N LYS A 73 -0.01 -9.36 -10.61
CA LYS A 73 -0.88 -10.37 -11.21
C LYS A 73 -1.70 -9.73 -12.31
N GLN A 74 -1.74 -10.35 -13.49
CA GLN A 74 -2.63 -9.94 -14.57
C GLN A 74 -3.86 -10.85 -14.58
N ILE A 75 -5.00 -10.31 -15.03
CA ILE A 75 -6.22 -11.09 -15.22
C ILE A 75 -5.96 -12.15 -16.30
N ASN A 76 -6.34 -13.40 -16.03
CA ASN A 76 -6.25 -14.53 -16.97
C ASN A 76 -4.85 -14.82 -17.54
N SER A 77 -3.79 -14.38 -16.86
CA SER A 77 -2.42 -14.69 -17.27
C SER A 77 -1.93 -15.98 -16.63
N THR A 78 -1.28 -16.82 -17.43
CA THR A 78 -0.54 -18.01 -17.02
C THR A 78 0.97 -17.75 -16.96
N GLU A 79 1.39 -16.50 -17.13
CA GLU A 79 2.80 -16.13 -17.03
C GLU A 79 3.37 -16.50 -15.66
N SER A 80 4.62 -16.93 -15.70
CA SER A 80 5.37 -17.30 -14.49
C SER A 80 5.65 -16.08 -13.60
N ILE A 81 5.92 -16.33 -12.32
CA ILE A 81 6.29 -15.28 -11.34
C ILE A 81 7.41 -14.36 -11.88
N PRO A 82 8.54 -14.88 -12.42
CA PRO A 82 9.64 -14.03 -12.88
C PRO A 82 9.25 -13.00 -13.95
N GLN A 83 8.29 -13.32 -14.81
CA GLN A 83 7.84 -12.43 -15.88
C GLN A 83 7.03 -11.24 -15.38
N ASN A 84 6.62 -11.28 -14.10
CA ASN A 84 5.78 -10.28 -13.47
C ASN A 84 6.42 -9.63 -12.24
N ILE A 85 7.71 -9.87 -11.99
CA ILE A 85 8.46 -9.19 -10.92
C ILE A 85 8.59 -7.70 -11.25
N ILE A 86 8.18 -6.87 -10.29
CA ILE A 86 8.24 -5.41 -10.35
C ILE A 86 9.49 -4.90 -9.62
N ALA A 87 9.79 -5.49 -8.47
CA ALA A 87 11.00 -5.25 -7.70
C ALA A 87 11.39 -6.52 -6.97
N SER A 88 12.69 -6.72 -6.72
CA SER A 88 13.20 -7.88 -6.00
C SER A 88 14.51 -7.54 -5.31
N ASP A 89 14.71 -8.04 -4.10
CA ASP A 89 15.95 -7.90 -3.34
C ASP A 89 16.16 -9.13 -2.44
N THR A 90 17.27 -9.17 -1.71
CA THR A 90 17.63 -10.25 -0.79
C THR A 90 16.84 -10.21 0.50
N THR A 91 16.52 -9.03 1.04
CA THR A 91 15.84 -8.90 2.35
C THR A 91 14.51 -8.17 2.25
N MET A 92 14.44 -7.11 1.44
CA MET A 92 13.23 -6.30 1.27
C MET A 92 13.12 -5.77 -0.16
N ALA A 93 12.05 -6.13 -0.85
CA ALA A 93 11.68 -5.55 -2.13
C ALA A 93 10.65 -4.44 -1.91
N SER A 94 10.84 -3.31 -2.58
CA SER A 94 9.82 -2.25 -2.61
C SER A 94 9.56 -1.75 -4.02
N ALA A 95 8.32 -1.42 -4.31
CA ALA A 95 7.90 -0.91 -5.61
C ALA A 95 6.85 0.18 -5.47
N ASP A 96 7.05 1.27 -6.20
CA ASP A 96 6.02 2.29 -6.40
C ASP A 96 5.05 1.79 -7.48
N ILE A 97 3.77 1.82 -7.15
CA ILE A 97 2.67 1.34 -7.98
C ILE A 97 1.75 2.51 -8.30
N VAL A 98 1.39 2.63 -9.57
CA VAL A 98 0.58 3.72 -10.10
C VAL A 98 -0.69 3.15 -10.72
N CYS A 99 -1.81 3.83 -10.51
CA CYS A 99 -3.07 3.49 -11.14
C CYS A 99 -3.17 4.05 -12.57
N ASP A 100 -3.51 3.20 -13.53
CA ASP A 100 -4.09 3.62 -14.81
C ASP A 100 -5.60 3.81 -14.62
N ALA A 101 -6.01 5.04 -14.32
CA ALA A 101 -7.40 5.40 -14.04
C ALA A 101 -8.35 5.11 -15.21
N LYS A 102 -7.85 5.03 -16.46
CA LYS A 102 -8.70 4.72 -17.63
C LYS A 102 -9.05 3.25 -17.70
N LYS A 103 -8.13 2.39 -17.27
CA LYS A 103 -8.28 0.93 -17.33
C LYS A 103 -8.69 0.33 -16.00
N HIS A 104 -8.66 1.12 -14.92
CA HIS A 104 -8.85 0.65 -13.55
C HIS A 104 -7.88 -0.50 -13.21
N LEU A 105 -6.65 -0.41 -13.73
CA LEU A 105 -5.58 -1.39 -13.53
C LEU A 105 -4.31 -0.68 -13.08
N TRP A 106 -3.47 -1.41 -12.37
CA TRP A 106 -2.25 -0.90 -11.79
C TRP A 106 -1.03 -1.21 -12.65
N HIS A 107 0.03 -0.42 -12.53
CA HIS A 107 1.33 -0.75 -13.09
C HIS A 107 2.45 -0.33 -12.15
N GLY A 108 3.62 -0.96 -12.28
CA GLY A 108 4.82 -0.46 -11.62
C GLY A 108 5.21 0.90 -12.21
N TYR A 109 5.80 1.78 -11.40
CA TYR A 109 6.33 3.04 -11.88
C TYR A 109 7.30 2.81 -13.06
N LYS A 110 7.09 3.53 -14.17
CA LYS A 110 7.81 3.37 -15.44
C LYS A 110 7.69 1.98 -16.11
N ARG A 111 6.71 1.16 -15.72
CA ARG A 111 6.42 -0.13 -16.38
C ARG A 111 5.13 -0.06 -17.20
N VAL A 112 5.08 -0.86 -18.28
CA VAL A 112 3.95 -0.88 -19.23
C VAL A 112 2.94 -1.99 -18.96
N LYS A 113 3.34 -3.05 -18.24
CA LYS A 113 2.43 -4.15 -17.89
C LYS A 113 1.42 -3.68 -16.86
N LEU A 114 0.16 -4.07 -17.09
CA LEU A 114 -0.98 -3.75 -16.24
C LEU A 114 -1.40 -4.96 -15.42
N TYR A 115 -1.71 -4.71 -14.14
CA TYR A 115 -1.97 -5.69 -13.12
C TYR A 115 -3.29 -5.38 -12.42
N ASN A 116 -4.02 -6.40 -12.00
CA ASN A 116 -5.25 -6.23 -11.22
C ASN A 116 -5.04 -6.47 -9.72
N SER A 117 -3.90 -7.04 -9.34
CA SER A 117 -3.52 -7.26 -7.94
C SER A 117 -2.02 -7.47 -7.82
N PHE A 118 -1.53 -7.47 -6.59
CA PHE A 118 -0.11 -7.68 -6.28
C PHE A 118 0.05 -8.67 -5.14
N TYR A 119 1.21 -9.30 -5.07
CA TYR A 119 1.59 -10.21 -4.01
C TYR A 119 3.11 -10.24 -3.83
N CYS A 120 3.54 -10.78 -2.70
CA CYS A 120 4.94 -11.06 -2.42
C CYS A 120 5.29 -12.48 -2.85
N ALA A 121 6.44 -12.63 -3.50
CA ALA A 121 6.99 -13.93 -3.87
C ALA A 121 8.39 -14.11 -3.28
N TYR A 122 8.76 -15.37 -3.05
CA TYR A 122 10.00 -15.75 -2.42
C TYR A 122 10.76 -16.72 -3.32
N GLN A 123 12.05 -16.47 -3.50
CA GLN A 123 12.92 -17.35 -4.27
C GLN A 123 13.62 -18.34 -3.34
N LYS A 124 13.49 -19.63 -3.63
CA LYS A 124 14.21 -20.69 -2.92
C LYS A 124 15.67 -20.77 -3.37
N ALA A 125 16.48 -21.52 -2.63
CA ALA A 125 17.87 -21.78 -2.98
C ALA A 125 18.06 -22.46 -4.36
N ASP A 126 17.09 -23.25 -4.83
CA ASP A 126 17.11 -23.88 -6.16
C ASP A 126 16.74 -22.92 -7.31
N GLY A 127 16.47 -21.65 -7.00
CA GLY A 127 16.09 -20.62 -7.95
C GLY A 127 14.59 -20.60 -8.29
N SER A 128 13.80 -21.57 -7.82
CA SER A 128 12.35 -21.59 -8.00
C SER A 128 11.68 -20.48 -7.18
N TRP A 129 10.59 -19.96 -7.73
CA TRP A 129 9.78 -18.94 -7.07
C TRP A 129 8.50 -19.55 -6.54
N ILE A 130 8.16 -19.19 -5.30
CA ILE A 130 6.85 -19.47 -4.73
C ILE A 130 6.18 -18.15 -4.37
N HIS A 131 4.86 -18.12 -4.48
CA HIS A 131 4.03 -17.12 -3.84
C HIS A 131 3.31 -17.82 -2.68
N GLY A 132 2.80 -17.06 -1.72
CA GLY A 132 1.75 -17.61 -0.86
C GLY A 132 0.37 -17.14 -1.27
#